data_AF-A0A507EW78-F1
#
_entry.id   AF-A0A507EW78-F1
#
_cell.length_a   1.000
_cell.length_b   1.000
_cell.length_c   1.000
_cell.angle_alpha   90.00
_cell.angle_beta   90.00
_cell.angle_gamma   90.00
#
_symmetry.space_group_name_H-M   'P 1'
#
loop_
_entity.id
_entity.type
_entity.pdbx_description
1 polymer ?
#
loop_
_entity_poly.entity_id
_entity_poly.type
_entity_poly.pdbx_seq_one_letter_code
_entity_poly.pdbx_strand_id
1 'polypeptide(L)'
;MFSAMQAIPEIQVDDSLVLSAAPAAGSAIPRSMMGEDQNVKGGHALRTLKKYCEELYTVNAAYKAQIETHGKELSKVEAEKIRLEFELQERNEKIAILRRVELMDVRSLNSRAEVEQLLSDETKKRIKLEAVILKLKDELVSAKAVEESLRAQVHGTTTVKSEHEVSITFYKKRITELEKVLKHDIFEIDELRVQLVKHTRKSDELEKAMMQMSQKNEFLTHAEATFREENTALQKRLRELIDANKEVTANYQAIKKNHDLKRSEFEELVAELEEAKSACQLAIKQKKTMNFDLNNVIKQRQELTDKNKALDNLLARKEKDIADLLTKVNDTINEYELKLERKEEQMWAMSLQMSEESQKNRTSNHLNIDPDFINDIEKKWQAKEKALQNEIERQANNLRGKDEQITDLSATVAELQKKQFQPRMERLKAIEKDIKGRMEEYALAEERMETGFLCPRDLQCFKIPMTLIPCGHTYCKHCVESLKEENYNVLKCQVCNVPVQNVFRNEQLENVGEQFTRRKTLTLSFLEWIKMLKVYLPEN
;
A
#
# COMPACT_ATOMS: atom_id res chain seq x y z
N MET A 1 69.14 -14.16 14.58
CA MET A 1 70.06 -15.30 14.33
C MET A 1 71.46 -14.77 14.59
N PHE A 2 72.10 -15.20 15.70
CA PHE A 2 73.11 -16.28 15.72
C PHE A 2 74.34 -15.90 14.85
N SER A 3 75.50 -15.51 15.42
CA SER A 3 76.52 -16.30 16.16
C SER A 3 77.59 -16.90 15.23
N ALA A 4 78.86 -17.11 15.59
CA ALA A 4 79.73 -16.64 16.71
C ALA A 4 81.19 -17.13 16.44
N MET A 5 82.11 -16.96 17.42
CA MET A 5 83.44 -17.62 17.56
C MET A 5 84.57 -17.05 16.63
N GLN A 6 85.78 -16.68 17.11
CA GLN A 6 86.87 -17.39 17.84
C GLN A 6 87.72 -18.31 16.93
N ALA A 7 89.05 -18.47 17.08
CA ALA A 7 90.07 -17.81 17.93
C ALA A 7 91.51 -18.03 17.36
N ILE A 8 92.55 -17.60 18.11
CA ILE A 8 93.99 -17.79 17.85
C ILE A 8 94.41 -19.24 18.18
N PRO A 9 95.54 -19.75 17.62
CA PRO A 9 96.50 -20.44 18.48
C PRO A 9 97.97 -20.01 18.29
N GLU A 10 98.75 -20.24 19.34
CA GLU A 10 100.17 -19.91 19.53
C GLU A 10 100.92 -21.23 19.84
N ILE A 11 102.11 -21.47 19.25
CA ILE A 11 102.92 -22.68 19.52
C ILE A 11 104.42 -22.34 19.54
N GLN A 12 105.11 -22.84 20.58
CA GLN A 12 106.57 -22.81 20.74
C GLN A 12 107.21 -24.14 20.27
N VAL A 13 108.50 -24.12 19.91
CA VAL A 13 109.41 -25.29 19.97
C VAL A 13 110.77 -24.79 20.45
N ASP A 14 111.51 -25.62 21.20
CA ASP A 14 112.63 -25.20 22.04
C ASP A 14 113.90 -26.08 21.89
N ASP A 15 115.02 -25.52 22.36
CA ASP A 15 116.20 -26.15 22.95
C ASP A 15 117.27 -26.98 22.16
N SER A 16 118.46 -27.03 22.78
CA SER A 16 119.61 -27.96 22.69
C SER A 16 120.74 -27.75 21.64
N LEU A 17 122.02 -28.05 21.96
CA LEU A 17 122.85 -27.71 23.15
C LEU A 17 124.36 -28.00 22.90
N VAL A 18 125.26 -27.11 23.36
CA VAL A 18 126.73 -27.30 23.46
C VAL A 18 127.26 -26.52 24.69
N LEU A 19 128.28 -27.01 25.41
CA LEU A 19 128.73 -26.41 26.67
C LEU A 19 130.24 -26.63 27.02
N SER A 20 131.07 -25.58 26.90
CA SER A 20 132.35 -25.39 27.65
C SER A 20 132.74 -23.89 27.64
N ALA A 21 132.83 -23.09 28.72
CA ALA A 21 133.10 -23.26 30.17
C ALA A 21 134.58 -23.53 30.50
N ALA A 22 135.26 -22.92 31.50
CA ALA A 22 135.01 -21.84 32.49
C ALA A 22 136.39 -21.46 33.16
N PRO A 23 136.59 -20.83 34.37
CA PRO A 23 135.68 -20.24 35.38
C PRO A 23 136.01 -18.77 35.79
N ALA A 24 136.16 -18.44 37.10
CA ALA A 24 135.96 -17.08 37.65
C ALA A 24 136.66 -16.77 39.01
N ALA A 25 136.43 -15.55 39.54
CA ALA A 25 136.74 -14.97 40.88
C ALA A 25 138.18 -14.41 41.13
N GLY A 26 138.41 -13.43 42.05
CA GLY A 26 137.50 -12.61 42.87
C GLY A 26 138.19 -11.68 43.94
N SER A 27 137.39 -10.82 44.60
CA SER A 27 137.56 -10.15 45.94
C SER A 27 138.75 -9.18 46.33
N ALA A 28 138.39 -7.91 46.61
CA ALA A 28 138.65 -7.06 47.83
C ALA A 28 140.06 -6.57 48.36
N ILE A 29 140.29 -5.22 48.33
CA ILE A 29 140.48 -4.22 49.47
C ILE A 29 141.53 -4.51 50.63
N PRO A 30 142.33 -3.55 51.25
CA PRO A 30 142.85 -2.17 50.92
C PRO A 30 144.27 -1.72 51.48
N ARG A 31 144.65 -0.41 51.33
CA ARG A 31 145.60 0.47 52.16
C ARG A 31 147.15 0.21 52.19
N SER A 32 148.09 1.14 52.53
CA SER A 32 148.19 2.65 52.57
C SER A 32 149.60 3.21 52.98
N MET A 33 149.86 4.54 52.83
CA MET A 33 150.96 5.42 53.41
C MET A 33 152.38 5.34 52.75
N MET A 34 153.37 6.26 52.84
CA MET A 34 153.59 7.75 53.02
C MET A 34 155.10 8.06 52.72
N GLY A 35 155.70 9.27 52.67
CA GLY A 35 155.23 10.69 52.70
C GLY A 35 156.31 11.72 53.21
N GLU A 36 156.47 12.89 52.54
CA GLU A 36 157.02 14.20 53.06
C GLU A 36 158.57 14.28 53.38
N ASP A 37 159.32 15.40 53.52
CA ASP A 37 159.04 16.87 53.49
C ASP A 37 160.27 17.85 53.24
N GLN A 38 160.01 19.15 53.02
CA GLN A 38 160.70 20.43 53.42
C GLN A 38 162.18 20.91 53.12
N ASN A 39 162.27 22.11 52.48
CA ASN A 39 162.97 23.40 52.82
C ASN A 39 164.52 23.66 53.02
N VAL A 40 165.03 24.65 52.24
CA VAL A 40 165.86 25.87 52.59
C VAL A 40 167.39 25.83 52.94
N LYS A 41 168.20 26.52 52.08
CA LYS A 41 169.49 27.28 52.27
C LYS A 41 170.59 26.80 53.27
N GLY A 42 171.79 26.46 52.76
CA GLY A 42 173.09 26.39 53.49
C GLY A 42 174.29 26.56 52.52
N GLY A 43 175.58 26.64 52.89
CA GLY A 43 176.28 26.64 54.20
C GLY A 43 177.82 26.85 54.05
N HIS A 44 178.61 26.87 55.13
CA HIS A 44 180.09 27.12 55.10
C HIS A 44 180.87 26.18 56.08
N ALA A 45 181.75 25.29 55.58
CA ALA A 45 182.58 24.40 56.43
C ALA A 45 183.96 23.99 55.85
N LEU A 46 184.44 24.65 54.79
CA LEU A 46 185.35 24.05 53.79
C LEU A 46 186.87 24.01 54.11
N ARG A 47 187.32 24.10 55.38
CA ARG A 47 188.74 24.45 55.67
C ARG A 47 189.57 23.60 56.66
N THR A 48 188.99 22.68 57.43
CA THR A 48 189.70 22.14 58.61
C THR A 48 190.75 21.04 58.31
N LEU A 49 190.38 19.93 57.66
CA LEU A 49 191.16 18.68 57.74
C LEU A 49 192.01 18.32 56.52
N LYS A 50 192.55 19.35 55.83
CA LYS A 50 193.53 19.20 54.72
C LYS A 50 194.74 18.30 55.08
N LYS A 51 195.09 18.19 56.36
CA LYS A 51 196.21 17.37 56.85
C LYS A 51 195.92 15.86 56.90
N TYR A 52 194.65 15.45 57.00
CA TYR A 52 194.24 14.04 56.89
C TYR A 52 194.45 13.48 55.46
N CYS A 53 194.57 14.36 54.47
CA CYS A 53 194.74 13.99 53.08
C CYS A 53 196.11 13.36 52.76
N GLU A 54 197.17 13.68 53.51
CA GLU A 54 198.55 13.30 53.13
C GLU A 54 198.88 11.83 53.48
N GLU A 55 198.43 11.32 54.63
CA GLU A 55 198.51 9.89 54.96
C GLU A 55 197.48 9.06 54.17
N LEU A 56 196.32 9.64 53.85
CA LEU A 56 195.43 9.06 52.84
C LEU A 56 196.10 8.97 51.46
N TYR A 57 197.00 9.87 51.09
CA TYR A 57 197.55 9.95 49.72
C TYR A 57 198.40 8.72 49.35
N THR A 58 199.16 8.14 50.29
CA THR A 58 199.98 6.94 50.03
C THR A 58 199.13 5.66 49.99
N VAL A 59 198.17 5.52 50.91
CA VAL A 59 197.21 4.40 50.92
C VAL A 59 196.31 4.47 49.67
N ASN A 60 195.87 5.66 49.28
CA ASN A 60 195.11 5.91 48.05
C ASN A 60 195.97 5.71 46.78
N ALA A 61 197.29 5.92 46.83
CA ALA A 61 198.17 5.55 45.72
C ALA A 61 198.24 4.02 45.51
N ALA A 62 198.34 3.24 46.60
CA ALA A 62 198.30 1.77 46.53
C ALA A 62 196.93 1.26 46.04
N TYR A 63 195.83 1.78 46.59
CA TYR A 63 194.49 1.45 46.09
C TYR A 63 194.25 1.93 44.66
N LYS A 64 194.80 3.08 44.23
CA LYS A 64 194.76 3.51 42.81
C LYS A 64 195.44 2.51 41.89
N ALA A 65 196.60 1.95 42.27
CA ALA A 65 197.26 0.93 41.45
C ALA A 65 196.39 -0.34 41.28
N GLN A 66 195.72 -0.78 42.36
CA GLN A 66 194.76 -1.91 42.28
C GLN A 66 193.50 -1.56 41.48
N ILE A 67 192.91 -0.37 41.71
CA ILE A 67 191.73 0.13 40.98
C ILE A 67 192.04 0.36 39.50
N GLU A 68 193.25 0.78 39.13
CA GLU A 68 193.66 0.94 37.73
C GLU A 68 193.97 -0.41 37.07
N THR A 69 194.39 -1.41 37.84
CA THR A 69 194.57 -2.80 37.36
C THR A 69 193.20 -3.44 37.12
N HIS A 70 192.34 -3.48 38.12
CA HIS A 70 190.96 -3.96 37.99
C HIS A 70 190.13 -3.10 37.03
N GLY A 71 190.45 -1.82 36.84
CA GLY A 71 189.81 -0.93 35.86
C GLY A 71 190.17 -1.28 34.42
N LYS A 72 191.39 -1.77 34.17
CA LYS A 72 191.80 -2.34 32.88
C LYS A 72 191.14 -3.70 32.62
N GLU A 73 190.93 -4.50 33.65
CA GLU A 73 190.13 -5.74 33.57
C GLU A 73 188.64 -5.42 33.32
N LEU A 74 188.07 -4.45 34.03
CA LEU A 74 186.69 -3.99 33.84
C LEU A 74 186.50 -3.44 32.42
N SER A 75 187.42 -2.60 31.92
CA SER A 75 187.35 -2.09 30.54
C SER A 75 187.47 -3.20 29.49
N LYS A 76 188.18 -4.30 29.78
CA LYS A 76 188.17 -5.50 28.93
C LYS A 76 186.81 -6.19 28.94
N VAL A 77 186.23 -6.42 30.11
CA VAL A 77 184.92 -7.07 30.25
C VAL A 77 183.79 -6.19 29.71
N GLU A 78 183.85 -4.88 29.89
CA GLU A 78 182.89 -3.91 29.34
C GLU A 78 183.01 -3.82 27.81
N ALA A 79 184.22 -3.85 27.24
CA ALA A 79 184.41 -3.90 25.79
C ALA A 79 183.95 -5.25 25.18
N GLU A 80 184.18 -6.37 25.87
CA GLU A 80 183.70 -7.68 25.42
C GLU A 80 182.18 -7.82 25.58
N LYS A 81 181.59 -7.24 26.63
CA LYS A 81 180.15 -7.04 26.78
C LYS A 81 179.59 -6.20 25.63
N ILE A 82 180.18 -5.03 25.32
CA ILE A 82 179.72 -4.19 24.20
C ILE A 82 179.83 -4.93 22.85
N ARG A 83 180.88 -5.74 22.63
CA ARG A 83 180.97 -6.60 21.44
C ARG A 83 179.84 -7.62 21.40
N LEU A 84 179.58 -8.31 22.52
CA LEU A 84 178.51 -9.29 22.62
C LEU A 84 177.11 -8.66 22.51
N GLU A 85 176.87 -7.49 23.09
CA GLU A 85 175.63 -6.71 22.94
C GLU A 85 175.41 -6.31 21.48
N PHE A 86 176.47 -5.93 20.76
CA PHE A 86 176.41 -5.65 19.32
C PHE A 86 176.14 -6.92 18.48
N GLU A 87 176.83 -8.04 18.74
CA GLU A 87 176.57 -9.34 18.10
C GLU A 87 175.13 -9.85 18.36
N LEU A 88 174.60 -9.62 19.56
CA LEU A 88 173.25 -10.03 19.96
C LEU A 88 172.19 -9.10 19.34
N GLN A 89 172.47 -7.79 19.23
CA GLN A 89 171.61 -6.85 18.52
C GLN A 89 171.57 -7.13 17.00
N GLU A 90 172.71 -7.39 16.36
CA GLU A 90 172.77 -7.76 14.93
C GLU A 90 172.03 -9.08 14.66
N ARG A 91 172.12 -10.06 15.57
CA ARG A 91 171.32 -11.30 15.51
C ARG A 91 169.82 -11.04 15.73
N ASN A 92 169.44 -10.17 16.67
CA ASN A 92 168.04 -9.82 16.89
C ASN A 92 167.43 -9.08 15.69
N GLU A 93 168.18 -8.19 15.02
CA GLU A 93 167.73 -7.53 13.79
C GLU A 93 167.61 -8.54 12.63
N LYS A 94 168.57 -9.46 12.46
CA LYS A 94 168.47 -10.55 11.48
C LYS A 94 167.28 -11.48 11.76
N ILE A 95 167.00 -11.81 13.02
CA ILE A 95 165.81 -12.60 13.41
C ILE A 95 164.51 -11.81 13.18
N ALA A 96 164.49 -10.50 13.43
CA ALA A 96 163.32 -9.65 13.17
C ALA A 96 163.03 -9.49 11.67
N ILE A 97 164.08 -9.45 10.84
CA ILE A 97 163.96 -9.43 9.37
C ILE A 97 163.48 -10.80 8.85
N LEU A 98 164.10 -11.91 9.27
CA LEU A 98 163.69 -13.25 8.83
C LEU A 98 162.25 -13.57 9.25
N ARG A 99 161.87 -13.27 10.50
CA ARG A 99 160.47 -13.43 10.96
C ARG A 99 159.47 -12.52 10.22
N ARG A 100 159.91 -11.40 9.62
CA ARG A 100 159.05 -10.60 8.73
C ARG A 100 158.83 -11.26 7.37
N VAL A 101 159.86 -11.91 6.81
CA VAL A 101 159.77 -12.59 5.51
C VAL A 101 158.95 -13.87 5.62
N GLU A 102 159.26 -14.74 6.60
CA GLU A 102 158.57 -16.03 6.77
C GLU A 102 157.08 -15.86 7.11
N LEU A 103 156.70 -14.81 7.86
CA LEU A 103 155.29 -14.48 8.12
C LEU A 103 154.57 -13.84 6.91
N MET A 104 155.27 -13.38 5.88
CA MET A 104 154.65 -12.95 4.63
C MET A 104 154.41 -14.12 3.68
N ASP A 105 155.36 -15.05 3.52
CA ASP A 105 155.20 -16.17 2.58
C ASP A 105 154.22 -17.24 3.07
N VAL A 106 154.17 -17.55 4.37
CA VAL A 106 153.15 -18.47 4.91
C VAL A 106 151.75 -17.85 4.85
N ARG A 107 151.63 -16.52 4.99
CA ARG A 107 150.35 -15.81 4.74
C ARG A 107 150.00 -15.73 3.26
N SER A 108 150.98 -15.63 2.37
CA SER A 108 150.78 -15.64 0.91
C SER A 108 150.16 -16.97 0.44
N LEU A 109 150.73 -18.10 0.87
CA LEU A 109 150.21 -19.43 0.51
C LEU A 109 148.84 -19.73 1.12
N ASN A 110 148.64 -19.45 2.42
CA ASN A 110 147.34 -19.68 3.05
C ASN A 110 146.26 -18.73 2.51
N SER A 111 146.57 -17.44 2.26
CA SER A 111 145.64 -16.50 1.63
C SER A 111 145.26 -16.94 0.22
N ARG A 112 146.20 -17.52 -0.54
CA ARG A 112 145.90 -18.02 -1.89
C ARG A 112 144.96 -19.23 -1.86
N ALA A 113 145.18 -20.18 -0.94
CA ALA A 113 144.27 -21.32 -0.75
C ALA A 113 142.89 -20.87 -0.22
N GLU A 114 142.85 -19.93 0.72
CA GLU A 114 141.62 -19.36 1.27
C GLU A 114 140.85 -18.55 0.21
N VAL A 115 141.53 -17.79 -0.64
CA VAL A 115 140.93 -17.10 -1.80
C VAL A 115 140.46 -18.08 -2.87
N GLU A 116 141.21 -19.14 -3.19
CA GLU A 116 140.76 -20.16 -4.15
C GLU A 116 139.55 -20.95 -3.62
N GLN A 117 139.47 -21.22 -2.31
CA GLN A 117 138.30 -21.86 -1.69
C GLN A 117 137.11 -20.89 -1.58
N LEU A 118 137.31 -19.63 -1.20
CA LEU A 118 136.27 -18.61 -1.22
C LEU A 118 135.77 -18.35 -2.64
N LEU A 119 136.63 -18.34 -3.66
CA LEU A 119 136.25 -18.23 -5.06
C LEU A 119 135.49 -19.47 -5.54
N SER A 120 135.89 -20.67 -5.11
CA SER A 120 135.17 -21.92 -5.38
C SER A 120 133.76 -21.89 -4.77
N ASP A 121 133.62 -21.46 -3.51
CA ASP A 121 132.33 -21.40 -2.83
C ASP A 121 131.47 -20.23 -3.31
N GLU A 122 132.05 -19.10 -3.71
CA GLU A 122 131.33 -18.00 -4.35
C GLU A 122 130.90 -18.36 -5.78
N THR A 123 131.67 -19.21 -6.49
CA THR A 123 131.28 -19.77 -7.79
C THR A 123 130.13 -20.78 -7.62
N LYS A 124 130.16 -21.63 -6.58
CA LYS A 124 129.03 -22.50 -6.20
C LYS A 124 127.80 -21.69 -5.78
N LYS A 125 127.96 -20.57 -5.07
CA LYS A 125 126.87 -19.62 -4.76
C LYS A 125 126.32 -18.99 -6.04
N ARG A 126 127.16 -18.52 -6.97
CA ARG A 126 126.72 -18.02 -8.28
C ARG A 126 125.94 -19.05 -9.07
N ILE A 127 126.43 -20.28 -9.20
CA ILE A 127 125.71 -21.37 -9.90
C ILE A 127 124.36 -21.67 -9.22
N LYS A 128 124.30 -21.67 -7.87
CA LYS A 128 123.03 -21.81 -7.13
C LYS A 128 122.09 -20.61 -7.35
N LEU A 129 122.62 -19.39 -7.37
CA LEU A 129 121.86 -18.16 -7.64
C LEU A 129 121.37 -18.11 -9.09
N GLU A 130 122.15 -18.58 -10.07
CA GLU A 130 121.75 -18.70 -11.47
C GLU A 130 120.66 -19.75 -11.65
N ALA A 131 120.74 -20.90 -10.96
CA ALA A 131 119.66 -21.88 -10.90
C ALA A 131 118.38 -21.31 -10.25
N VAL A 132 118.51 -20.51 -9.20
CA VAL A 132 117.37 -19.78 -8.59
C VAL A 132 116.82 -18.70 -9.52
N ILE A 133 117.67 -17.97 -10.26
CA ILE A 133 117.26 -16.96 -11.24
C ILE A 133 116.55 -17.60 -12.45
N LEU A 134 116.99 -18.79 -12.89
CA LEU A 134 116.28 -19.57 -13.90
C LEU A 134 114.91 -20.03 -13.37
N LYS A 135 114.86 -20.63 -12.18
CA LYS A 135 113.59 -21.04 -11.54
C LYS A 135 112.63 -19.86 -11.35
N LEU A 136 113.12 -18.70 -10.92
CA LEU A 136 112.34 -17.46 -10.79
C LEU A 136 111.90 -16.88 -12.15
N LYS A 137 112.68 -17.07 -13.22
CA LYS A 137 112.24 -16.73 -14.59
C LYS A 137 111.13 -17.64 -15.07
N ASP A 138 111.23 -18.95 -14.85
CA ASP A 138 110.22 -19.92 -15.22
C ASP A 138 108.93 -19.70 -14.41
N GLU A 139 109.04 -19.41 -13.12
CA GLU A 139 107.93 -18.99 -12.26
C GLU A 139 107.32 -17.66 -12.71
N LEU A 140 108.12 -16.68 -13.14
CA LEU A 140 107.62 -15.41 -13.69
C LEU A 140 106.91 -15.58 -15.04
N VAL A 141 107.40 -16.47 -15.91
CA VAL A 141 106.75 -16.79 -17.19
C VAL A 141 105.44 -17.53 -16.95
N SER A 142 105.43 -18.50 -16.03
CA SER A 142 104.22 -19.20 -15.59
C SER A 142 103.19 -18.23 -14.98
N ALA A 143 103.64 -17.34 -14.08
CA ALA A 143 102.79 -16.31 -13.48
C ALA A 143 102.21 -15.35 -14.53
N LYS A 144 102.97 -14.97 -15.56
CA LYS A 144 102.46 -14.16 -16.69
C LYS A 144 101.43 -14.92 -17.55
N ALA A 145 101.66 -16.19 -17.85
CA ALA A 145 100.68 -17.00 -18.56
C ALA A 145 99.35 -17.15 -17.77
N VAL A 146 99.45 -17.28 -16.44
CA VAL A 146 98.28 -17.23 -15.55
C VAL A 146 97.65 -15.84 -15.53
N GLU A 147 98.43 -14.75 -15.51
CA GLU A 147 97.92 -13.38 -15.58
C GLU A 147 97.16 -13.12 -16.90
N GLU A 148 97.70 -13.54 -18.04
CA GLU A 148 97.06 -13.39 -19.36
C GLU A 148 95.77 -14.24 -19.45
N SER A 149 95.78 -15.46 -18.92
CA SER A 149 94.60 -16.32 -18.82
C SER A 149 93.50 -15.69 -17.94
N LEU A 150 93.88 -15.11 -16.78
CA LEU A 150 92.94 -14.40 -15.90
C LEU A 150 92.43 -13.10 -16.53
N ARG A 151 93.29 -12.33 -17.23
CA ARG A 151 92.87 -11.15 -18.02
C ARG A 151 91.86 -11.53 -19.09
N ALA A 152 92.07 -12.66 -19.79
CA ALA A 152 91.13 -13.17 -20.80
C ALA A 152 89.78 -13.58 -20.17
N GLN A 153 89.80 -14.26 -19.02
CA GLN A 153 88.57 -14.60 -18.27
C GLN A 153 87.83 -13.35 -17.74
N VAL A 154 88.55 -12.36 -17.21
CA VAL A 154 87.98 -11.08 -16.76
C VAL A 154 87.40 -10.30 -17.95
N HIS A 155 88.06 -10.32 -19.11
CA HIS A 155 87.52 -9.70 -20.32
C HIS A 155 86.24 -10.40 -20.78
N GLY A 156 86.26 -11.73 -20.94
CA GLY A 156 85.08 -12.50 -21.36
C GLY A 156 83.89 -12.40 -20.40
N THR A 157 84.13 -12.39 -19.08
CA THR A 157 83.05 -12.14 -18.09
C THR A 157 82.55 -10.69 -18.13
N THR A 158 83.38 -9.72 -18.53
CA THR A 158 82.94 -8.34 -18.81
C THR A 158 82.06 -8.28 -20.06
N THR A 159 82.37 -9.05 -21.12
CA THR A 159 81.54 -9.15 -22.33
C THR A 159 80.18 -9.79 -22.03
N VAL A 160 80.15 -10.93 -21.35
CA VAL A 160 78.89 -11.58 -20.92
C VAL A 160 78.07 -10.65 -20.02
N LYS A 161 78.73 -9.89 -19.13
CA LYS A 161 78.07 -8.90 -18.29
C LYS A 161 77.40 -7.77 -19.10
N SER A 162 78.04 -7.26 -20.16
CA SER A 162 77.43 -6.22 -21.01
C SER A 162 76.29 -6.77 -21.87
N GLU A 163 76.40 -8.00 -22.38
CA GLU A 163 75.31 -8.72 -23.07
C GLU A 163 74.09 -8.95 -22.14
N HIS A 164 74.35 -9.29 -20.88
CA HIS A 164 73.32 -9.39 -19.84
C HIS A 164 72.70 -8.02 -19.51
N GLU A 165 73.47 -6.94 -19.44
CA GLU A 165 72.96 -5.58 -19.22
C GLU A 165 72.10 -5.06 -20.39
N VAL A 166 72.48 -5.37 -21.64
CA VAL A 166 71.65 -5.12 -22.83
C VAL A 166 70.37 -5.95 -22.79
N SER A 167 70.45 -7.23 -22.42
CA SER A 167 69.28 -8.10 -22.29
C SER A 167 68.32 -7.60 -21.20
N ILE A 168 68.85 -7.21 -20.03
CA ILE A 168 68.07 -6.66 -18.91
C ILE A 168 67.40 -5.34 -19.30
N THR A 169 68.08 -4.45 -20.03
CA THR A 169 67.47 -3.20 -20.49
C THR A 169 66.41 -3.42 -21.56
N PHE A 170 66.59 -4.37 -22.48
CA PHE A 170 65.55 -4.83 -23.40
C PHE A 170 64.31 -5.37 -22.66
N TYR A 171 64.48 -6.32 -21.73
CA TYR A 171 63.36 -6.88 -20.97
C TYR A 171 62.68 -5.84 -20.08
N LYS A 172 63.41 -4.94 -19.43
CA LYS A 172 62.83 -3.79 -18.68
C LYS A 172 61.96 -2.92 -19.59
N LYS A 173 62.45 -2.56 -20.77
CA LYS A 173 61.64 -1.80 -21.75
C LYS A 173 60.37 -2.58 -22.11
N ARG A 174 60.50 -3.87 -22.42
CA ARG A 174 59.36 -4.72 -22.79
C ARG A 174 58.32 -4.87 -21.68
N ILE A 175 58.75 -4.96 -20.43
CA ILE A 175 57.87 -4.93 -19.25
C ILE A 175 57.11 -3.59 -19.21
N THR A 176 57.79 -2.45 -19.33
CA THR A 176 57.11 -1.13 -19.33
C THR A 176 56.22 -0.86 -20.54
N GLU A 177 56.39 -1.60 -21.64
CA GLU A 177 55.45 -1.61 -22.78
C GLU A 177 54.20 -2.42 -22.42
N LEU A 178 54.36 -3.63 -21.88
CA LEU A 178 53.26 -4.50 -21.46
C LEU A 178 52.45 -3.91 -20.29
N GLU A 179 53.10 -3.24 -19.34
CA GLU A 179 52.42 -2.50 -18.26
C GLU A 179 51.53 -1.37 -18.76
N LYS A 180 51.84 -0.76 -19.92
CA LYS A 180 50.99 0.28 -20.52
C LYS A 180 49.78 -0.33 -21.21
N VAL A 181 49.96 -1.43 -21.94
CA VAL A 181 48.86 -2.21 -22.53
C VAL A 181 47.92 -2.69 -21.42
N LEU A 182 48.45 -3.37 -20.40
CA LEU A 182 47.64 -3.89 -19.29
C LEU A 182 46.89 -2.80 -18.51
N LYS A 183 47.42 -1.56 -18.42
CA LYS A 183 46.69 -0.40 -17.86
C LYS A 183 45.59 0.12 -18.79
N HIS A 184 45.78 0.04 -20.11
CA HIS A 184 44.76 0.39 -21.11
C HIS A 184 43.63 -0.64 -21.11
N ASP A 185 43.96 -1.94 -21.11
CA ASP A 185 43.00 -3.05 -21.07
C ASP A 185 42.13 -2.98 -19.80
N ILE A 186 42.74 -2.68 -18.64
CA ILE A 186 42.00 -2.47 -17.38
C ILE A 186 41.02 -1.29 -17.51
N PHE A 187 41.44 -0.18 -18.12
CA PHE A 187 40.57 0.98 -18.32
C PHE A 187 39.38 0.66 -19.24
N GLU A 188 39.59 -0.06 -20.35
CA GLU A 188 38.50 -0.50 -21.22
C GLU A 188 37.55 -1.48 -20.52
N ILE A 189 38.08 -2.42 -19.74
CA ILE A 189 37.28 -3.35 -18.92
C ILE A 189 36.42 -2.59 -17.90
N ASP A 190 36.96 -1.57 -17.25
CA ASP A 190 36.21 -0.74 -16.29
C ASP A 190 35.19 0.19 -16.96
N GLU A 191 35.48 0.71 -18.16
CA GLU A 191 34.46 1.41 -18.95
C GLU A 191 33.31 0.45 -19.35
N LEU A 192 33.63 -0.74 -19.87
CA LEU A 192 32.63 -1.75 -20.22
C LEU A 192 31.79 -2.20 -19.02
N ARG A 193 32.39 -2.31 -17.82
CA ARG A 193 31.65 -2.54 -16.56
C ARG A 193 30.69 -1.39 -16.24
N VAL A 194 31.11 -0.14 -16.41
CA VAL A 194 30.24 1.03 -16.22
C VAL A 194 29.12 1.08 -17.26
N GLN A 195 29.38 0.72 -18.52
CA GLN A 195 28.35 0.60 -19.55
C GLN A 195 27.35 -0.52 -19.20
N LEU A 196 27.81 -1.70 -18.79
CA LEU A 196 26.97 -2.80 -18.35
C LEU A 196 26.02 -2.39 -17.21
N VAL A 197 26.53 -1.72 -16.16
CA VAL A 197 25.71 -1.24 -15.03
C VAL A 197 24.66 -0.21 -15.48
N LYS A 198 24.97 0.65 -16.47
CA LYS A 198 23.98 1.57 -17.07
C LYS A 198 22.90 0.80 -17.82
N HIS A 199 23.27 -0.23 -18.58
CA HIS A 199 22.32 -1.07 -19.32
C HIS A 199 21.41 -1.90 -18.39
N THR A 200 21.95 -2.49 -17.31
CA THR A 200 21.14 -3.20 -16.30
C THR A 200 20.11 -2.27 -15.67
N ARG A 201 20.51 -1.09 -15.16
CA ARG A 201 19.57 -0.13 -14.56
C ARG A 201 18.46 0.28 -15.53
N LYS A 202 18.79 0.53 -16.80
CA LYS A 202 17.81 0.85 -17.84
C LYS A 202 16.87 -0.33 -18.15
N SER A 203 17.36 -1.58 -18.03
CA SER A 203 16.51 -2.77 -18.11
C SER A 203 15.53 -2.82 -16.93
N ASP A 204 16.01 -2.63 -15.70
CA ASP A 204 15.17 -2.63 -14.49
C ASP A 204 14.09 -1.53 -14.54
N GLU A 205 14.41 -0.36 -15.12
CA GLU A 205 13.49 0.75 -15.34
C GLU A 205 12.41 0.39 -16.39
N LEU A 206 12.80 -0.22 -17.51
CA LEU A 206 11.89 -0.66 -18.56
C LEU A 206 10.98 -1.81 -18.10
N GLU A 207 11.50 -2.75 -17.32
CA GLU A 207 10.71 -3.86 -16.76
C GLU A 207 9.65 -3.35 -15.77
N LYS A 208 10.01 -2.40 -14.88
CA LYS A 208 9.05 -1.72 -13.99
C LYS A 208 7.99 -0.94 -14.76
N ALA A 209 8.38 -0.23 -15.83
CA ALA A 209 7.42 0.48 -16.69
C ALA A 209 6.49 -0.50 -17.42
N MET A 210 6.99 -1.63 -17.90
CA MET A 210 6.19 -2.69 -18.53
C MET A 210 5.21 -3.32 -17.53
N MET A 211 5.63 -3.60 -16.30
CA MET A 211 4.78 -4.13 -15.24
C MET A 211 3.64 -3.17 -14.88
N GLN A 212 3.95 -1.87 -14.73
CA GLN A 212 2.95 -0.81 -14.49
C GLN A 212 1.95 -0.70 -15.65
N MET A 213 2.43 -0.82 -16.90
CA MET A 213 1.56 -0.80 -18.08
C MET A 213 0.68 -2.07 -18.18
N SER A 214 1.15 -3.25 -17.76
CA SER A 214 0.33 -4.45 -17.67
C SER A 214 -0.80 -4.27 -16.66
N GLN A 215 -0.47 -3.87 -15.42
CA GLN A 215 -1.46 -3.60 -14.36
C GLN A 215 -2.50 -2.56 -14.79
N LYS A 216 -2.08 -1.50 -15.49
CA LYS A 216 -2.99 -0.50 -16.04
C LYS A 216 -3.88 -1.08 -17.16
N ASN A 217 -3.35 -1.96 -18.01
CA ASN A 217 -4.13 -2.61 -19.06
C ASN A 217 -5.14 -3.63 -18.50
N GLU A 218 -4.76 -4.38 -17.47
CA GLU A 218 -5.64 -5.28 -16.71
C GLU A 218 -6.80 -4.50 -16.06
N PHE A 219 -6.50 -3.39 -15.38
CA PHE A 219 -7.51 -2.50 -14.80
C PHE A 219 -8.47 -1.93 -15.87
N LEU A 220 -7.94 -1.45 -17.00
CA LEU A 220 -8.76 -0.93 -18.10
C LEU A 220 -9.63 -2.03 -18.74
N THR A 221 -9.09 -3.24 -18.91
CA THR A 221 -9.84 -4.39 -19.43
C THR A 221 -11.00 -4.78 -18.49
N HIS A 222 -10.75 -4.77 -17.17
CA HIS A 222 -11.80 -5.03 -16.18
C HIS A 222 -12.86 -3.93 -16.16
N ALA A 223 -12.47 -2.66 -16.22
CA ALA A 223 -13.40 -1.54 -16.31
C ALA A 223 -14.26 -1.59 -17.59
N GLU A 224 -13.66 -1.95 -18.74
CA GLU A 224 -14.41 -2.11 -19.99
C GLU A 224 -15.42 -3.26 -19.91
N ALA A 225 -15.06 -4.38 -19.25
CA ALA A 225 -15.99 -5.48 -19.01
C ALA A 225 -17.21 -5.02 -18.18
N THR A 226 -16.97 -4.31 -17.06
CA THR A 226 -18.04 -3.74 -16.23
C THR A 226 -18.95 -2.79 -17.02
N PHE A 227 -18.39 -1.88 -17.81
CA PHE A 227 -19.20 -0.97 -18.64
C PHE A 227 -20.00 -1.69 -19.73
N ARG A 228 -19.48 -2.80 -20.29
CA ARG A 228 -20.23 -3.66 -21.23
C ARG A 228 -21.39 -4.37 -20.55
N GLU A 229 -21.22 -4.84 -19.31
CA GLU A 229 -22.28 -5.45 -18.51
C GLU A 229 -23.36 -4.43 -18.12
N GLU A 230 -22.97 -3.26 -17.61
CA GLU A 230 -23.89 -2.15 -17.28
C GLU A 230 -24.71 -1.71 -18.51
N ASN A 231 -24.07 -1.53 -19.66
CA ASN A 231 -24.74 -1.16 -20.91
C ASN A 231 -25.72 -2.26 -21.35
N THR A 232 -25.35 -3.54 -21.20
CA THR A 232 -26.25 -4.68 -21.49
C THR A 232 -27.46 -4.70 -20.55
N ALA A 233 -27.27 -4.41 -19.27
CA ALA A 233 -28.36 -4.30 -18.29
C ALA A 233 -29.28 -3.11 -18.59
N LEU A 234 -28.73 -1.95 -18.96
CA LEU A 234 -29.50 -0.78 -19.39
C LEU A 234 -30.31 -1.07 -20.67
N GLN A 235 -29.73 -1.75 -21.65
CA GLN A 235 -30.44 -2.19 -22.87
C GLN A 235 -31.54 -3.23 -22.60
N LYS A 236 -31.41 -4.06 -21.54
CA LYS A 236 -32.48 -4.94 -21.08
C LYS A 236 -33.61 -4.12 -20.44
N ARG A 237 -33.29 -3.23 -19.50
CA ARG A 237 -34.26 -2.36 -18.81
C ARG A 237 -34.99 -1.41 -19.77
N LEU A 238 -34.32 -0.92 -20.81
CA LEU A 238 -34.94 -0.09 -21.85
C LEU A 238 -35.99 -0.88 -22.65
N ARG A 239 -35.73 -2.15 -22.99
CA ARG A 239 -36.71 -3.01 -23.66
C ARG A 239 -37.91 -3.29 -22.77
N GLU A 240 -37.68 -3.63 -21.50
CA GLU A 240 -38.74 -3.84 -20.50
C GLU A 240 -39.64 -2.60 -20.35
N LEU A 241 -39.06 -1.40 -20.31
CA LEU A 241 -39.82 -0.14 -20.27
C LEU A 241 -40.58 0.15 -21.57
N ILE A 242 -40.01 -0.18 -22.74
CA ILE A 242 -40.68 -0.07 -24.04
C ILE A 242 -41.90 -1.01 -24.11
N ASP A 243 -41.76 -2.26 -23.65
CA ASP A 243 -42.84 -3.24 -23.69
C ASP A 243 -43.95 -2.93 -22.68
N ALA A 244 -43.60 -2.47 -21.47
CA ALA A 244 -44.58 -1.94 -20.52
C ALA A 244 -45.33 -0.70 -21.07
N ASN A 245 -44.65 0.17 -21.84
CA ASN A 245 -45.28 1.33 -22.47
C ASN A 245 -46.24 0.91 -23.61
N LYS A 246 -45.89 -0.13 -24.40
CA LYS A 246 -46.83 -0.75 -25.36
C LYS A 246 -48.08 -1.27 -24.66
N GLU A 247 -47.92 -1.97 -23.52
CA GLU A 247 -49.04 -2.50 -22.75
C GLU A 247 -49.94 -1.38 -22.20
N VAL A 248 -49.37 -0.34 -21.59
CA VAL A 248 -50.10 0.85 -21.12
C VAL A 248 -50.82 1.56 -22.28
N THR A 249 -50.19 1.63 -23.46
CA THR A 249 -50.80 2.21 -24.68
C THR A 249 -51.98 1.37 -25.17
N ALA A 250 -51.86 0.04 -25.19
CA ALA A 250 -52.95 -0.86 -25.56
C ALA A 250 -54.12 -0.79 -24.56
N ASN A 251 -53.81 -0.77 -23.25
CA ASN A 251 -54.80 -0.59 -22.18
C ASN A 251 -55.51 0.77 -22.29
N TYR A 252 -54.79 1.86 -22.61
CA TYR A 252 -55.39 3.17 -22.88
C TYR A 252 -56.32 3.14 -24.10
N GLN A 253 -55.93 2.49 -25.20
CA GLN A 253 -56.79 2.34 -26.39
C GLN A 253 -58.05 1.52 -26.08
N ALA A 254 -57.95 0.45 -25.28
CA ALA A 254 -59.09 -0.35 -24.84
C ALA A 254 -60.04 0.45 -23.94
N ILE A 255 -59.51 1.20 -22.97
CA ILE A 255 -60.29 2.09 -22.10
C ILE A 255 -60.97 3.19 -22.93
N LYS A 256 -60.26 3.82 -23.87
CA LYS A 256 -60.85 4.80 -24.79
C LYS A 256 -61.99 4.20 -25.60
N LYS A 257 -61.81 3.02 -26.20
CA LYS A 257 -62.87 2.33 -26.95
C LYS A 257 -64.09 2.01 -26.07
N ASN A 258 -63.89 1.62 -24.81
CA ASN A 258 -65.00 1.39 -23.87
C ASN A 258 -65.71 2.70 -23.46
N HIS A 259 -64.97 3.79 -23.31
CA HIS A 259 -65.54 5.12 -23.05
C HIS A 259 -66.35 5.65 -24.25
N ASP A 260 -65.82 5.50 -25.46
CA ASP A 260 -66.49 5.97 -26.68
C ASP A 260 -67.73 5.10 -27.00
N LEU A 261 -67.69 3.79 -26.70
CA LEU A 261 -68.89 2.92 -26.71
C LEU A 261 -69.95 3.43 -25.73
N LYS A 262 -69.57 3.66 -24.45
CA LYS A 262 -70.48 4.19 -23.42
C LYS A 262 -71.06 5.56 -23.77
N ARG A 263 -70.34 6.39 -24.52
CA ARG A 263 -70.89 7.64 -25.03
C ARG A 263 -72.05 7.37 -26.01
N SER A 264 -71.90 6.41 -26.93
CA SER A 264 -72.99 5.96 -27.82
C SER A 264 -74.18 5.44 -27.02
N GLU A 265 -73.94 4.55 -26.04
CA GLU A 265 -74.98 4.00 -25.15
C GLU A 265 -75.75 5.12 -24.41
N PHE A 266 -75.06 6.16 -23.93
CA PHE A 266 -75.72 7.33 -23.32
C PHE A 266 -76.43 8.25 -24.32
N GLU A 267 -75.91 8.43 -25.53
CA GLU A 267 -76.54 9.22 -26.59
C GLU A 267 -77.83 8.54 -27.09
N GLU A 268 -77.83 7.22 -27.21
CA GLU A 268 -79.00 6.38 -27.50
C GLU A 268 -80.07 6.47 -26.38
N LEU A 269 -79.68 6.29 -25.11
CA LEU A 269 -80.60 6.44 -23.97
C LEU A 269 -81.19 7.86 -23.83
N VAL A 270 -80.44 8.90 -24.23
CA VAL A 270 -80.95 10.28 -24.28
C VAL A 270 -81.98 10.47 -25.40
N ALA A 271 -81.78 9.82 -26.56
CA ALA A 271 -82.77 9.82 -27.63
C ALA A 271 -84.06 9.09 -27.21
N GLU A 272 -83.96 7.87 -26.66
CA GLU A 272 -85.11 7.13 -26.12
C GLU A 272 -85.90 7.93 -25.07
N LEU A 273 -85.21 8.64 -24.18
CA LEU A 273 -85.84 9.46 -23.15
C LEU A 273 -86.58 10.68 -23.74
N GLU A 274 -86.02 11.33 -24.76
CA GLU A 274 -86.67 12.48 -25.42
C GLU A 274 -87.85 12.03 -26.31
N GLU A 275 -87.79 10.84 -26.92
CA GLU A 275 -88.94 10.19 -27.57
C GLU A 275 -90.04 9.83 -26.57
N ALA A 276 -89.70 9.15 -25.46
CA ALA A 276 -90.65 8.77 -24.42
C ALA A 276 -91.33 10.01 -23.79
N LYS A 277 -90.57 11.09 -23.57
CA LYS A 277 -91.07 12.41 -23.14
C LYS A 277 -92.01 13.02 -24.18
N SER A 278 -91.70 12.91 -25.47
CA SER A 278 -92.55 13.38 -26.57
C SER A 278 -93.86 12.59 -26.67
N ALA A 279 -93.80 11.27 -26.54
CA ALA A 279 -94.96 10.38 -26.45
C ALA A 279 -95.83 10.70 -25.21
N CYS A 280 -95.23 10.94 -24.05
CA CYS A 280 -95.93 11.40 -22.85
C CYS A 280 -96.64 12.74 -23.07
N GLN A 281 -96.01 13.71 -23.73
CA GLN A 281 -96.64 14.98 -24.07
C GLN A 281 -97.82 14.81 -25.03
N LEU A 282 -97.72 13.90 -26.02
CA LEU A 282 -98.81 13.58 -26.93
C LEU A 282 -99.98 12.93 -26.20
N ALA A 283 -99.71 11.95 -25.32
CA ALA A 283 -100.73 11.30 -24.49
C ALA A 283 -101.42 12.30 -23.53
N ILE A 284 -100.67 13.27 -22.97
CA ILE A 284 -101.24 14.35 -22.15
C ILE A 284 -102.16 15.26 -22.99
N LYS A 285 -101.79 15.59 -24.25
CA LYS A 285 -102.65 16.34 -25.17
C LYS A 285 -103.93 15.55 -25.49
N GLN A 286 -103.81 14.28 -25.89
CA GLN A 286 -104.94 13.39 -26.16
C GLN A 286 -105.88 13.25 -24.95
N LYS A 287 -105.33 13.08 -23.74
CA LYS A 287 -106.13 13.03 -22.49
C LYS A 287 -106.87 14.33 -22.23
N LYS A 288 -106.30 15.50 -22.54
CA LYS A 288 -107.00 16.79 -22.43
C LYS A 288 -108.17 16.88 -23.43
N THR A 289 -107.98 16.43 -24.67
CA THR A 289 -109.05 16.36 -25.68
C THR A 289 -110.16 15.41 -25.23
N MET A 290 -109.84 14.16 -24.85
CA MET A 290 -110.85 13.20 -24.38
C MET A 290 -111.60 13.68 -23.13
N ASN A 291 -110.95 14.40 -22.21
CA ASN A 291 -111.64 15.02 -21.07
C ASN A 291 -112.59 16.15 -21.50
N PHE A 292 -112.24 16.94 -22.51
CA PHE A 292 -113.11 17.97 -23.07
C PHE A 292 -114.33 17.34 -23.76
N ASP A 293 -114.11 16.31 -24.57
CA ASP A 293 -115.18 15.57 -25.26
C ASP A 293 -116.10 14.85 -24.27
N LEU A 294 -115.55 14.23 -23.22
CA LEU A 294 -116.32 13.64 -22.12
C LEU A 294 -117.18 14.69 -21.41
N ASN A 295 -116.65 15.88 -21.13
CA ASN A 295 -117.43 16.97 -20.53
C ASN A 295 -118.56 17.45 -21.47
N ASN A 296 -118.31 17.51 -22.79
CA ASN A 296 -119.34 17.83 -23.78
C ASN A 296 -120.44 16.76 -23.82
N VAL A 297 -120.08 15.47 -23.78
CA VAL A 297 -121.05 14.35 -23.73
C VAL A 297 -121.84 14.35 -22.40
N ILE A 298 -121.20 14.66 -21.27
CA ILE A 298 -121.89 14.83 -19.98
C ILE A 298 -122.91 15.99 -20.05
N LYS A 299 -122.53 17.12 -20.66
CA LYS A 299 -123.44 18.27 -20.87
C LYS A 299 -124.61 17.91 -21.79
N GLN A 300 -124.37 17.24 -22.92
CA GLN A 300 -125.42 16.77 -23.83
C GLN A 300 -126.35 15.76 -23.14
N ARG A 301 -125.80 14.83 -22.36
CA ARG A 301 -126.59 13.90 -21.54
C ARG A 301 -127.46 14.64 -20.53
N GLN A 302 -126.96 15.69 -19.88
CA GLN A 302 -127.75 16.50 -18.95
C GLN A 302 -128.89 17.23 -19.68
N GLU A 303 -128.61 17.88 -20.81
CA GLU A 303 -129.61 18.54 -21.65
C GLU A 303 -130.71 17.58 -22.15
N LEU A 304 -130.35 16.35 -22.51
CA LEU A 304 -131.31 15.29 -22.84
C LEU A 304 -132.09 14.80 -21.62
N THR A 305 -131.43 14.68 -20.46
CA THR A 305 -132.08 14.28 -19.19
C THR A 305 -133.14 15.30 -18.77
N ASP A 306 -132.86 16.59 -18.91
CA ASP A 306 -133.80 17.65 -18.55
C ASP A 306 -134.90 17.85 -19.61
N LYS A 307 -134.63 17.56 -20.89
CA LYS A 307 -135.67 17.41 -21.92
C LYS A 307 -136.62 16.25 -21.63
N ASN A 308 -136.11 15.09 -21.21
CA ASN A 308 -136.94 13.95 -20.82
C ASN A 308 -137.83 14.33 -19.64
N LYS A 309 -137.28 14.90 -18.56
CA LYS A 309 -138.08 15.43 -17.44
C LYS A 309 -139.15 16.43 -17.89
N ALA A 310 -138.87 17.29 -18.86
CA ALA A 310 -139.85 18.23 -19.40
C ALA A 310 -140.98 17.54 -20.17
N LEU A 311 -140.67 16.46 -20.91
CA LEU A 311 -141.65 15.59 -21.55
C LEU A 311 -142.46 14.78 -20.53
N ASP A 312 -141.82 14.19 -19.51
CA ASP A 312 -142.48 13.46 -18.43
C ASP A 312 -143.47 14.37 -17.67
N ASN A 313 -143.07 15.60 -17.37
CA ASN A 313 -143.95 16.62 -16.77
C ASN A 313 -145.10 17.05 -17.70
N LEU A 314 -144.92 17.00 -19.01
CA LEU A 314 -145.97 17.30 -19.99
C LEU A 314 -146.93 16.12 -20.17
N LEU A 315 -146.41 14.88 -20.15
CA LEU A 315 -147.19 13.65 -20.11
C LEU A 315 -148.04 13.59 -18.84
N ALA A 316 -147.45 13.77 -17.66
CA ALA A 316 -148.20 13.79 -16.39
C ALA A 316 -149.30 14.88 -16.36
N ARG A 317 -149.08 16.04 -17.00
CA ARG A 317 -150.13 17.05 -17.19
C ARG A 317 -151.23 16.58 -18.15
N LYS A 318 -150.88 15.87 -19.23
CA LYS A 318 -151.85 15.34 -20.20
C LYS A 318 -152.62 14.13 -19.68
N GLU A 319 -151.98 13.27 -18.90
CA GLU A 319 -152.62 12.21 -18.12
C GLU A 319 -153.60 12.81 -17.12
N LYS A 320 -153.23 13.93 -16.46
CA LYS A 320 -154.18 14.67 -15.62
C LYS A 320 -155.31 15.31 -16.43
N ASP A 321 -155.03 15.99 -17.55
CA ASP A 321 -156.08 16.56 -18.43
C ASP A 321 -157.06 15.46 -18.88
N ILE A 322 -156.55 14.27 -19.21
CA ILE A 322 -157.34 13.08 -19.57
C ILE A 322 -158.11 12.54 -18.36
N ALA A 323 -157.52 12.48 -17.17
CA ALA A 323 -158.22 12.06 -15.95
C ALA A 323 -159.32 13.05 -15.52
N ASP A 324 -159.08 14.36 -15.62
CA ASP A 324 -160.06 15.42 -15.37
C ASP A 324 -161.19 15.39 -16.44
N LEU A 325 -160.88 15.00 -17.68
CA LEU A 325 -161.88 14.77 -18.74
C LEU A 325 -162.66 13.47 -18.55
N LEU A 326 -162.00 12.36 -18.20
CA LEU A 326 -162.65 11.09 -17.86
C LEU A 326 -163.54 11.23 -16.63
N THR A 327 -163.12 12.02 -15.63
CA THR A 327 -163.95 12.38 -14.48
C THR A 327 -165.18 13.14 -14.95
N LYS A 328 -165.06 14.19 -15.78
CA LYS A 328 -166.23 14.91 -16.33
C LYS A 328 -167.13 14.04 -17.21
N VAL A 329 -166.57 13.11 -17.97
CA VAL A 329 -167.34 12.14 -18.77
C VAL A 329 -168.08 11.18 -17.85
N ASN A 330 -167.45 10.67 -16.79
CA ASN A 330 -168.10 9.89 -15.75
C ASN A 330 -169.14 10.71 -14.98
N ASP A 331 -168.91 11.99 -14.66
CA ASP A 331 -169.90 12.86 -14.03
C ASP A 331 -171.10 13.09 -14.95
N THR A 332 -170.86 13.21 -16.26
CA THR A 332 -171.92 13.34 -17.28
C THR A 332 -172.67 12.02 -17.47
N ILE A 333 -171.97 10.88 -17.46
CA ILE A 333 -172.55 9.53 -17.47
C ILE A 333 -173.38 9.35 -16.20
N ASN A 334 -172.82 9.58 -15.00
CA ASN A 334 -173.53 9.60 -13.72
C ASN A 334 -174.75 10.53 -13.76
N GLU A 335 -174.69 11.70 -14.42
CA GLU A 335 -175.85 12.59 -14.53
C GLU A 335 -176.88 12.10 -15.57
N TYR A 336 -176.52 11.23 -16.51
CA TYR A 336 -177.45 10.52 -17.38
C TYR A 336 -178.00 9.24 -16.73
N GLU A 337 -177.15 8.49 -16.04
CA GLU A 337 -177.49 7.35 -15.20
C GLU A 337 -178.42 7.78 -14.08
N LEU A 338 -178.24 8.94 -13.44
CA LEU A 338 -179.15 9.45 -12.39
C LEU A 338 -180.44 10.09 -12.98
N LYS A 339 -180.48 10.38 -14.29
CA LYS A 339 -181.73 10.67 -15.03
C LYS A 339 -182.44 9.38 -15.46
N LEU A 340 -181.69 8.31 -15.74
CA LEU A 340 -182.17 6.95 -15.94
C LEU A 340 -182.69 6.38 -14.63
N GLU A 341 -181.99 6.55 -13.52
CA GLU A 341 -182.34 6.14 -12.17
C GLU A 341 -183.60 6.86 -11.73
N ARG A 342 -183.77 8.17 -11.97
CA ARG A 342 -185.07 8.86 -11.77
C ARG A 342 -186.20 8.38 -12.69
N LYS A 343 -185.87 7.79 -13.85
CA LYS A 343 -186.84 7.15 -14.76
C LYS A 343 -187.17 5.71 -14.34
N GLU A 344 -186.19 5.03 -13.77
CA GLU A 344 -186.29 3.68 -13.24
C GLU A 344 -186.99 3.73 -11.89
N GLU A 345 -186.72 4.69 -11.00
CA GLU A 345 -187.51 5.06 -9.81
C GLU A 345 -188.98 5.32 -10.18
N GLN A 346 -189.26 6.00 -11.31
CA GLN A 346 -190.64 6.16 -11.82
C GLN A 346 -191.29 4.83 -12.27
N MET A 347 -190.50 3.81 -12.64
CA MET A 347 -191.00 2.45 -12.93
C MET A 347 -190.88 1.49 -11.74
N TRP A 348 -190.05 1.80 -10.74
CA TRP A 348 -189.73 1.01 -9.55
C TRP A 348 -190.70 1.36 -8.43
N ALA A 349 -191.17 2.60 -8.35
CA ALA A 349 -192.41 2.95 -7.65
C ALA A 349 -193.65 2.21 -8.22
N MET A 350 -193.54 1.57 -9.39
CA MET A 350 -194.55 0.72 -10.01
C MET A 350 -194.16 -0.78 -10.05
N SER A 351 -192.94 -1.14 -9.60
CA SER A 351 -192.42 -2.53 -9.63
C SER A 351 -192.00 -3.07 -8.26
N LEU A 352 -191.68 -2.20 -7.28
CA LEU A 352 -191.38 -2.55 -5.89
C LEU A 352 -192.64 -2.88 -5.06
N GLN A 353 -193.63 -3.49 -5.72
CA GLN A 353 -194.63 -4.34 -5.09
C GLN A 353 -194.29 -5.83 -5.32
N MET A 354 -193.17 -6.13 -5.99
CA MET A 354 -192.76 -7.49 -6.40
C MET A 354 -191.28 -7.79 -6.09
N SER A 355 -191.08 -8.85 -5.31
CA SER A 355 -189.82 -9.55 -4.97
C SER A 355 -188.75 -8.85 -4.12
N GLU A 356 -188.46 -9.48 -2.99
CA GLU A 356 -187.24 -9.38 -2.20
C GLU A 356 -186.20 -10.45 -2.66
N GLU A 357 -185.03 -10.51 -1.99
CA GLU A 357 -184.04 -11.61 -1.97
C GLU A 357 -183.14 -11.92 -3.21
N SER A 358 -181.83 -11.58 -3.12
CA SER A 358 -180.69 -12.54 -3.03
C SER A 358 -179.40 -12.30 -3.86
N GLN A 359 -178.29 -11.93 -3.16
CA GLN A 359 -176.90 -12.49 -3.27
C GLN A 359 -176.09 -12.27 -4.61
N LYS A 360 -174.73 -12.35 -4.73
CA LYS A 360 -173.58 -12.72 -3.85
C LYS A 360 -172.20 -12.32 -4.47
N ASN A 361 -171.10 -12.35 -3.67
CA ASN A 361 -169.67 -12.58 -4.04
C ASN A 361 -168.92 -11.47 -4.88
N ARG A 362 -167.57 -11.33 -5.03
CA ARG A 362 -166.25 -11.81 -4.47
C ARG A 362 -165.10 -10.98 -5.18
N THR A 363 -163.76 -11.03 -5.02
CA THR A 363 -162.66 -11.72 -4.25
C THR A 363 -161.37 -10.84 -4.40
N SER A 364 -160.60 -10.44 -3.38
CA SER A 364 -159.44 -11.08 -2.69
C SER A 364 -158.02 -10.85 -3.28
N ASN A 365 -156.98 -11.23 -2.50
CA ASN A 365 -155.52 -11.26 -2.76
C ASN A 365 -154.78 -9.95 -2.40
N HIS A 366 -153.77 -9.85 -1.52
CA HIS A 366 -152.75 -10.77 -0.97
C HIS A 366 -151.53 -11.02 -1.89
N LEU A 367 -150.33 -10.68 -1.40
CA LEU A 367 -149.03 -10.96 -2.01
C LEU A 367 -148.16 -11.78 -1.03
N ASN A 368 -147.49 -12.81 -1.53
CA ASN A 368 -146.50 -13.59 -0.79
C ASN A 368 -145.08 -13.10 -1.13
N ILE A 369 -144.13 -13.35 -0.24
CA ILE A 369 -142.68 -13.18 -0.50
C ILE A 369 -142.11 -14.54 -0.94
N ASP A 370 -141.27 -14.50 -1.97
CA ASP A 370 -140.75 -15.68 -2.68
C ASP A 370 -139.47 -16.25 -2.00
N PRO A 371 -139.42 -17.55 -1.63
CA PRO A 371 -138.23 -18.17 -1.05
C PRO A 371 -136.99 -18.23 -1.98
N ASP A 372 -137.15 -18.28 -3.31
CA ASP A 372 -136.01 -18.53 -4.21
C ASP A 372 -135.01 -17.36 -4.27
N PHE A 373 -135.42 -16.15 -3.87
CA PHE A 373 -134.58 -14.95 -3.86
C PHE A 373 -133.34 -15.06 -2.94
N ILE A 374 -133.43 -15.82 -1.85
CA ILE A 374 -132.33 -15.98 -0.89
C ILE A 374 -131.23 -16.90 -1.46
N ASN A 375 -131.64 -17.99 -2.10
CA ASN A 375 -130.76 -19.04 -2.65
C ASN A 375 -129.85 -18.49 -3.77
N ASP A 376 -130.36 -17.54 -4.56
CA ASP A 376 -129.62 -16.89 -5.64
C ASP A 376 -128.67 -15.77 -5.14
N ILE A 377 -128.92 -15.20 -3.95
CA ILE A 377 -127.97 -14.30 -3.27
C ILE A 377 -126.79 -15.11 -2.70
N GLU A 378 -127.04 -16.23 -2.03
CA GLU A 378 -126.00 -17.04 -1.39
C GLU A 378 -124.98 -17.59 -2.40
N LYS A 379 -125.45 -18.07 -3.57
CA LYS A 379 -124.58 -18.46 -4.70
C LYS A 379 -123.70 -17.30 -5.19
N LYS A 380 -124.22 -16.07 -5.26
CA LYS A 380 -123.47 -14.88 -5.68
C LYS A 380 -122.39 -14.50 -4.66
N TRP A 381 -122.63 -14.72 -3.37
CA TRP A 381 -121.61 -14.55 -2.33
C TRP A 381 -120.51 -15.61 -2.42
N GLN A 382 -120.85 -16.90 -2.51
CA GLN A 382 -119.87 -17.99 -2.64
C GLN A 382 -119.01 -17.84 -3.92
N ALA A 383 -119.60 -17.40 -5.04
CA ALA A 383 -118.86 -17.11 -6.27
C ALA A 383 -117.87 -15.93 -6.11
N LYS A 384 -118.28 -14.89 -5.37
CA LYS A 384 -117.43 -13.71 -5.08
C LYS A 384 -116.31 -14.03 -4.09
N GLU A 385 -116.59 -14.83 -3.07
CA GLU A 385 -115.60 -15.34 -2.12
C GLU A 385 -114.53 -16.18 -2.84
N LYS A 386 -114.95 -17.14 -3.69
CA LYS A 386 -114.02 -17.93 -4.50
C LYS A 386 -113.19 -17.09 -5.47
N ALA A 387 -113.77 -16.04 -6.05
CA ALA A 387 -113.02 -15.10 -6.89
C ALA A 387 -111.97 -14.30 -6.10
N LEU A 388 -112.28 -13.88 -4.87
CA LEU A 388 -111.32 -13.23 -3.97
C LEU A 388 -110.22 -14.19 -3.50
N GLN A 389 -110.56 -15.45 -3.20
CA GLN A 389 -109.58 -16.46 -2.79
C GLN A 389 -108.57 -16.75 -3.91
N ASN A 390 -109.05 -16.91 -5.15
CA ASN A 390 -108.18 -17.05 -6.33
C ASN A 390 -107.26 -15.83 -6.53
N GLU A 391 -107.75 -14.62 -6.27
CA GLU A 391 -106.95 -13.39 -6.35
C GLU A 391 -105.90 -13.29 -5.24
N ILE A 392 -106.23 -13.73 -4.02
CA ILE A 392 -105.28 -13.85 -2.90
C ILE A 392 -104.16 -14.85 -3.23
N GLU A 393 -104.50 -16.03 -3.77
CA GLU A 393 -103.50 -17.01 -4.22
C GLU A 393 -102.62 -16.47 -5.36
N ARG A 394 -103.22 -15.75 -6.32
CA ARG A 394 -102.50 -15.08 -7.42
C ARG A 394 -101.53 -14.02 -6.89
N GLN A 395 -101.93 -13.23 -5.89
CA GLN A 395 -101.06 -12.22 -5.27
C GLN A 395 -99.97 -12.86 -4.39
N ALA A 396 -100.28 -13.92 -3.63
CA ALA A 396 -99.29 -14.65 -2.83
C ALA A 396 -98.19 -15.29 -3.70
N ASN A 397 -98.56 -15.86 -4.86
CA ASN A 397 -97.58 -16.41 -5.80
C ASN A 397 -96.77 -15.31 -6.52
N ASN A 398 -97.36 -14.13 -6.77
CA ASN A 398 -96.66 -12.96 -7.29
C ASN A 398 -95.64 -12.40 -6.28
N LEU A 399 -95.98 -12.37 -4.99
CA LEU A 399 -95.06 -12.01 -3.91
C LEU A 399 -93.92 -13.02 -3.79
N ARG A 400 -94.21 -14.32 -3.75
CA ARG A 400 -93.18 -15.38 -3.70
C ARG A 400 -92.15 -15.25 -4.82
N GLY A 401 -92.60 -15.06 -6.06
CA GLY A 401 -91.70 -14.85 -7.21
C GLY A 401 -90.90 -13.54 -7.16
N LYS A 402 -91.34 -12.54 -6.39
CA LYS A 402 -90.57 -11.32 -6.09
C LYS A 402 -89.57 -11.54 -4.96
N ASP A 403 -89.91 -12.31 -3.93
CA ASP A 403 -88.98 -12.66 -2.85
C ASP A 403 -87.82 -13.54 -3.38
N GLU A 404 -88.13 -14.45 -4.32
CA GLU A 404 -87.14 -15.20 -5.10
C GLU A 404 -86.24 -14.23 -5.91
N GLN A 405 -86.82 -13.29 -6.68
CA GLN A 405 -86.04 -12.27 -7.42
C GLN A 405 -85.21 -11.36 -6.50
N ILE A 406 -85.72 -10.97 -5.32
CA ILE A 406 -84.98 -10.19 -4.33
C ILE A 406 -83.80 -11.00 -3.78
N THR A 407 -83.98 -12.31 -3.59
CA THR A 407 -82.91 -13.22 -3.15
C THR A 407 -81.82 -13.34 -4.21
N ASP A 408 -82.19 -13.57 -5.48
CA ASP A 408 -81.24 -13.66 -6.60
C ASP A 408 -80.50 -12.34 -6.84
N LEU A 409 -81.21 -11.20 -6.77
CA LEU A 409 -80.59 -9.88 -6.86
C LEU A 409 -79.67 -9.59 -5.67
N SER A 410 -80.02 -10.02 -4.46
CA SER A 410 -79.17 -9.87 -3.27
C SER A 410 -77.89 -10.72 -3.38
N ALA A 411 -78.01 -11.96 -3.87
CA ALA A 411 -76.86 -12.81 -4.17
C ALA A 411 -75.98 -12.21 -5.27
N THR A 412 -76.59 -11.66 -6.33
CA THR A 412 -75.89 -10.97 -7.42
C THR A 412 -75.16 -9.71 -6.92
N VAL A 413 -75.78 -8.91 -6.04
CA VAL A 413 -75.15 -7.74 -5.42
C VAL A 413 -73.98 -8.17 -4.53
N ALA A 414 -74.12 -9.22 -3.72
CA ALA A 414 -73.03 -9.75 -2.90
C ALA A 414 -71.86 -10.27 -3.76
N GLU A 415 -72.15 -10.95 -4.87
CA GLU A 415 -71.12 -11.44 -5.79
C GLU A 415 -70.44 -10.30 -6.57
N LEU A 416 -71.19 -9.29 -7.01
CA LEU A 416 -70.64 -8.07 -7.62
C LEU A 416 -69.80 -7.25 -6.64
N GLN A 417 -70.22 -7.13 -5.39
CA GLN A 417 -69.42 -6.53 -4.32
C GLN A 417 -68.12 -7.31 -4.12
N LYS A 418 -68.18 -8.65 -4.03
CA LYS A 418 -66.97 -9.49 -3.96
C LYS A 418 -66.05 -9.29 -5.17
N LYS A 419 -66.60 -9.27 -6.40
CA LYS A 419 -65.86 -9.04 -7.66
C LYS A 419 -65.28 -7.62 -7.79
N GLN A 420 -65.88 -6.60 -7.16
CA GLN A 420 -65.44 -5.21 -7.28
C GLN A 420 -64.54 -4.75 -6.13
N PHE A 421 -64.90 -5.07 -4.88
CA PHE A 421 -64.14 -4.66 -3.69
C PHE A 421 -62.87 -5.48 -3.53
N GLN A 422 -62.90 -6.80 -3.72
CA GLN A 422 -61.72 -7.66 -3.47
C GLN A 422 -60.52 -7.25 -4.36
N PRO A 423 -60.63 -7.12 -5.70
CA PRO A 423 -59.50 -6.73 -6.54
C PRO A 423 -59.13 -5.25 -6.42
N ARG A 424 -60.00 -4.40 -5.82
CA ARG A 424 -59.65 -3.02 -5.45
C ARG A 424 -58.83 -3.02 -4.16
N MET A 425 -59.21 -3.81 -3.17
CA MET A 425 -58.53 -3.91 -1.88
C MET A 425 -57.16 -4.58 -2.01
N GLU A 426 -57.04 -5.61 -2.84
CA GLU A 426 -55.77 -6.26 -3.17
C GLU A 426 -54.81 -5.30 -3.89
N ARG A 427 -55.32 -4.49 -4.83
CA ARG A 427 -54.52 -3.40 -5.44
C ARG A 427 -54.11 -2.34 -4.43
N LEU A 428 -54.99 -1.95 -3.51
CA LEU A 428 -54.63 -1.01 -2.43
C LEU A 428 -53.56 -1.61 -1.49
N LYS A 429 -53.64 -2.89 -1.13
CA LYS A 429 -52.60 -3.59 -0.34
C LYS A 429 -51.28 -3.74 -1.09
N ALA A 430 -51.32 -3.96 -2.40
CA ALA A 430 -50.11 -3.96 -3.23
C ALA A 430 -49.44 -2.59 -3.24
N ILE A 431 -50.22 -1.50 -3.39
CA ILE A 431 -49.73 -0.12 -3.32
C ILE A 431 -49.24 0.25 -1.91
N GLU A 432 -49.94 -0.15 -0.85
CA GLU A 432 -49.50 0.02 0.55
C GLU A 432 -48.13 -0.63 0.78
N LYS A 433 -47.98 -1.90 0.35
CA LYS A 433 -46.74 -2.66 0.48
C LYS A 433 -45.59 -2.06 -0.34
N ASP A 434 -45.86 -1.61 -1.56
CA ASP A 434 -44.90 -0.97 -2.47
C ASP A 434 -44.42 0.38 -1.91
N ILE A 435 -45.34 1.28 -1.55
CA ILE A 435 -45.02 2.58 -0.93
C ILE A 435 -44.24 2.37 0.37
N LYS A 436 -44.67 1.43 1.23
CA LYS A 436 -43.95 1.08 2.45
C LYS A 436 -42.53 0.59 2.16
N GLY A 437 -42.36 -0.36 1.25
CA GLY A 437 -41.06 -0.92 0.90
C GLY A 437 -40.08 0.14 0.39
N ARG A 438 -40.52 1.00 -0.54
CA ARG A 438 -39.71 2.13 -1.03
C ARG A 438 -39.33 3.11 0.09
N MET A 439 -40.22 3.38 1.03
CA MET A 439 -39.93 4.28 2.16
C MET A 439 -38.99 3.65 3.19
N GLU A 440 -39.05 2.33 3.39
CA GLU A 440 -38.08 1.58 4.19
C GLU A 440 -36.70 1.57 3.51
N GLU A 441 -36.64 1.40 2.18
CA GLU A 441 -35.42 1.58 1.38
C GLU A 441 -34.84 3.01 1.47
N TYR A 442 -35.68 4.05 1.38
CA TYR A 442 -35.24 5.43 1.55
C TYR A 442 -34.69 5.69 2.96
N ALA A 443 -35.35 5.20 4.02
CA ALA A 443 -34.83 5.36 5.38
C ALA A 443 -33.47 4.67 5.57
N LEU A 444 -33.30 3.45 5.04
CA LEU A 444 -32.00 2.76 5.03
C LEU A 444 -30.93 3.50 4.21
N ALA A 445 -31.33 4.24 3.17
CA ALA A 445 -30.41 5.10 2.42
C ALA A 445 -30.02 6.37 3.22
N GLU A 446 -30.96 6.99 3.94
CA GLU A 446 -30.66 8.09 4.86
C GLU A 446 -29.70 7.63 5.97
N GLU A 447 -29.95 6.49 6.61
CA GLU A 447 -29.07 5.92 7.67
C GLU A 447 -27.65 5.65 7.15
N ARG A 448 -27.49 5.18 5.91
CA ARG A 448 -26.17 5.03 5.28
C ARG A 448 -25.50 6.40 5.06
N MET A 449 -26.24 7.39 4.57
CA MET A 449 -25.71 8.74 4.38
C MET A 449 -25.33 9.42 5.71
N GLU A 450 -26.06 9.15 6.79
CA GLU A 450 -25.81 9.69 8.14
C GLU A 450 -24.38 9.41 8.61
N THR A 451 -23.83 8.24 8.28
CA THR A 451 -22.45 7.84 8.64
C THR A 451 -21.38 8.84 8.17
N GLY A 452 -21.62 9.54 7.05
CA GLY A 452 -20.73 10.60 6.55
C GLY A 452 -20.84 11.93 7.28
N PHE A 453 -21.85 12.11 8.14
CA PHE A 453 -22.09 13.30 8.97
C PHE A 453 -21.82 13.06 10.46
N LEU A 454 -21.34 11.87 10.85
CA LEU A 454 -21.00 11.56 12.24
C LEU A 454 -19.64 12.13 12.64
N CYS A 455 -19.60 12.78 13.80
CA CYS A 455 -18.38 13.22 14.44
C CYS A 455 -17.59 12.00 14.98
N PRO A 456 -16.30 11.82 14.62
CA PRO A 456 -15.51 10.65 15.04
C PRO A 456 -15.31 10.49 16.55
N ARG A 457 -15.62 11.52 17.36
CA ARG A 457 -15.46 11.51 18.82
C ARG A 457 -16.75 11.22 19.58
N ASP A 458 -17.87 11.82 19.20
CA ASP A 458 -19.16 11.68 19.92
C ASP A 458 -20.16 10.76 19.22
N LEU A 459 -19.87 10.35 17.98
CA LEU A 459 -20.72 9.50 17.11
C LEU A 459 -22.13 10.06 16.86
N GLN A 460 -22.31 11.37 16.98
CA GLN A 460 -23.54 12.09 16.63
C GLN A 460 -23.34 12.90 15.35
N CYS A 461 -24.44 13.29 14.70
CA CYS A 461 -24.42 14.23 13.58
C CYS A 461 -23.76 15.55 13.98
N PHE A 462 -22.93 16.11 13.10
CA PHE A 462 -22.13 17.31 13.37
C PHE A 462 -22.94 18.51 13.92
N LYS A 463 -22.65 18.88 15.17
CA LYS A 463 -23.13 20.11 15.81
C LYS A 463 -22.05 21.18 15.72
N ILE A 464 -22.26 22.16 14.83
CA ILE A 464 -21.28 23.18 14.43
C ILE A 464 -19.96 22.50 13.99
N PRO A 465 -19.90 21.90 12.79
CA PRO A 465 -18.72 21.19 12.29
C PRO A 465 -17.49 22.11 12.22
N MET A 466 -16.41 21.65 12.83
CA MET A 466 -15.10 22.30 12.87
C MET A 466 -14.08 21.38 12.20
N THR A 467 -13.49 21.83 11.09
CA THR A 467 -12.54 21.05 10.27
C THR A 467 -11.09 21.40 10.64
N LEU A 468 -10.25 20.37 10.79
CA LEU A 468 -8.88 20.46 11.30
C LEU A 468 -7.85 20.54 10.15
N ILE A 469 -7.05 21.62 10.11
CA ILE A 469 -5.96 21.82 9.14
C ILE A 469 -4.64 21.31 9.73
N PRO A 470 -3.82 20.53 8.99
CA PRO A 470 -3.94 20.21 7.56
C PRO A 470 -4.73 18.93 7.24
N CYS A 471 -5.16 18.15 8.23
CA CYS A 471 -5.60 16.76 8.03
C CYS A 471 -7.02 16.56 7.48
N GLY A 472 -7.83 17.60 7.31
CA GLY A 472 -9.17 17.55 6.70
C GLY A 472 -10.29 16.90 7.53
N HIS A 473 -9.96 16.25 8.65
CA HIS A 473 -10.95 15.63 9.54
C HIS A 473 -11.83 16.68 10.22
N THR A 474 -13.10 16.36 10.44
CA THR A 474 -14.10 17.28 11.01
C THR A 474 -14.70 16.70 12.28
N TYR A 475 -15.01 17.56 13.26
CA TYR A 475 -15.54 17.22 14.58
C TYR A 475 -16.61 18.26 14.98
N CYS A 476 -17.50 17.95 15.91
CA CYS A 476 -18.37 18.95 16.54
C CYS A 476 -17.53 20.01 17.28
N LYS A 477 -17.98 21.27 17.32
CA LYS A 477 -17.25 22.36 18.02
C LYS A 477 -16.88 22.00 19.45
N HIS A 478 -17.84 21.52 20.24
CA HIS A 478 -17.63 21.10 21.62
C HIS A 478 -16.58 19.98 21.74
N CYS A 479 -16.57 19.02 20.79
CA CYS A 479 -15.56 17.97 20.73
C CYS A 479 -14.16 18.50 20.44
N VAL A 480 -14.01 19.55 19.63
CA VAL A 480 -12.70 20.22 19.42
C VAL A 480 -12.26 20.97 20.68
N GLU A 481 -13.19 21.62 21.38
CA GLU A 481 -12.92 22.33 22.63
C GLU A 481 -12.42 21.36 23.71
N SER A 482 -13.12 20.24 23.95
CA SER A 482 -12.65 19.21 24.89
C SER A 482 -11.37 18.50 24.45
N LEU A 483 -11.13 18.28 23.15
CA LEU A 483 -9.83 17.76 22.67
C LEU A 483 -8.67 18.72 22.99
N LYS A 484 -8.92 20.04 22.94
CA LYS A 484 -7.93 21.05 23.27
C LYS A 484 -7.66 21.11 24.77
N GLU A 485 -8.69 20.96 25.60
CA GLU A 485 -8.59 20.89 27.07
C GLU A 485 -7.78 19.66 27.51
N GLU A 486 -8.13 18.47 27.02
CA GLU A 486 -7.49 17.19 27.36
C GLU A 486 -5.99 17.13 26.99
N ASN A 487 -5.59 17.83 25.92
CA ASN A 487 -4.21 17.79 25.40
C ASN A 487 -3.39 19.03 25.81
N TYR A 488 -3.69 19.67 26.94
CA TYR A 488 -2.96 20.84 27.47
C TYR A 488 -2.83 21.98 26.44
N ASN A 489 -3.92 22.30 25.73
CA ASN A 489 -4.02 23.23 24.60
C ASN A 489 -3.36 22.78 23.27
N VAL A 490 -2.66 21.64 23.22
CA VAL A 490 -2.03 21.11 21.99
C VAL A 490 -3.01 20.21 21.23
N LEU A 491 -3.86 20.81 20.41
CA LEU A 491 -4.87 20.08 19.64
C LEU A 491 -4.23 19.11 18.62
N LYS A 492 -4.62 17.84 18.69
CA LYS A 492 -4.26 16.77 17.73
C LYS A 492 -5.52 16.10 17.20
N CYS A 493 -5.52 15.70 15.93
CA CYS A 493 -6.62 14.91 15.37
C CYS A 493 -6.58 13.48 15.92
N GLN A 494 -7.66 12.98 16.52
CA GLN A 494 -7.70 11.60 17.05
C GLN A 494 -7.61 10.53 15.96
N VAL A 495 -8.19 10.76 14.77
CA VAL A 495 -8.22 9.77 13.67
C VAL A 495 -6.83 9.54 13.06
N CYS A 496 -5.97 10.57 12.98
CA CYS A 496 -4.68 10.47 12.26
C CYS A 496 -3.45 10.96 13.06
N ASN A 497 -3.63 11.35 14.33
CA ASN A 497 -2.59 11.87 15.26
C ASN A 497 -1.78 13.09 14.76
N VAL A 498 -2.22 13.74 13.68
CA VAL A 498 -1.57 14.94 13.13
C VAL A 498 -1.82 16.13 14.06
N PRO A 499 -0.79 16.92 14.42
CA PRO A 499 -0.95 18.15 15.18
C PRO A 499 -1.70 19.19 14.34
N VAL A 500 -2.70 19.83 14.93
CA VAL A 500 -3.57 20.77 14.23
C VAL A 500 -2.94 22.16 14.23
N GLN A 501 -2.81 22.74 13.05
CA GLN A 501 -2.28 24.10 12.88
C GLN A 501 -3.37 25.15 13.02
N ASN A 502 -4.54 24.88 12.41
CA ASN A 502 -5.70 25.77 12.40
C ASN A 502 -7.00 24.95 12.42
N VAL A 503 -8.08 25.57 12.89
CA VAL A 503 -9.44 25.02 12.87
C VAL A 503 -10.36 26.06 12.25
N PHE A 504 -11.26 25.63 11.35
CA PHE A 504 -12.29 26.51 10.78
C PHE A 504 -13.68 25.87 10.88
N ARG A 505 -14.73 26.71 10.96
CA ARG A 505 -16.13 26.27 10.90
C ARG A 505 -16.48 25.91 9.46
N ASN A 506 -16.98 24.70 9.24
CA ASN A 506 -17.38 24.22 7.93
C ASN A 506 -18.87 24.46 7.69
N GLU A 507 -19.23 25.71 7.42
CA GLU A 507 -20.63 26.13 7.26
C GLU A 507 -21.32 25.41 6.09
N GLN A 508 -20.58 24.93 5.08
CA GLN A 508 -21.14 24.10 4.01
C GLN A 508 -21.62 22.74 4.55
N LEU A 509 -20.79 22.06 5.36
CA LEU A 509 -21.17 20.79 5.98
C LEU A 509 -22.29 20.97 7.02
N GLU A 510 -22.34 22.13 7.69
CA GLU A 510 -23.42 22.49 8.63
C GLU A 510 -24.77 22.61 7.91
N ASN A 511 -24.83 23.41 6.83
CA ASN A 511 -26.02 23.57 5.99
C ASN A 511 -26.51 22.23 5.39
N VAL A 512 -25.58 21.38 4.92
CA VAL A 512 -25.93 20.05 4.38
C VAL A 512 -26.41 19.12 5.50
N GLY A 513 -25.79 19.16 6.69
CA GLY A 513 -26.20 18.38 7.86
C GLY A 513 -27.59 18.76 8.37
N GLU A 514 -27.95 20.04 8.37
CA GLU A 514 -29.31 20.51 8.70
C GLU A 514 -30.34 20.03 7.68
N GLN A 515 -30.06 20.17 6.37
CA GLN A 515 -30.94 19.69 5.31
C GLN A 515 -31.12 18.17 5.36
N PHE A 516 -30.04 17.43 5.59
CA PHE A 516 -30.05 15.98 5.80
C PHE A 516 -30.91 15.60 7.01
N THR A 517 -30.69 16.24 8.17
CA THR A 517 -31.45 15.97 9.39
C THR A 517 -32.94 16.22 9.18
N ARG A 518 -33.30 17.35 8.56
CA ARG A 518 -34.70 17.67 8.22
C ARG A 518 -35.32 16.66 7.26
N ARG A 519 -34.56 16.19 6.25
CA ARG A 519 -35.00 15.17 5.30
C ARG A 519 -35.23 13.82 6.00
N LYS A 520 -34.27 13.35 6.79
CA LYS A 520 -34.39 12.12 7.59
C LYS A 520 -35.59 12.16 8.54
N THR A 521 -35.77 13.26 9.29
CA THR A 521 -36.95 13.44 10.16
C THR A 521 -38.26 13.31 9.38
N LEU A 522 -38.38 13.97 8.23
CA LEU A 522 -39.56 13.89 7.37
C LEU A 522 -39.80 12.48 6.83
N THR A 523 -38.76 11.76 6.37
CA THR A 523 -38.85 10.37 5.90
C THR A 523 -39.35 9.44 7.01
N LEU A 524 -38.84 9.59 8.24
CA LEU A 524 -39.29 8.82 9.40
C LEU A 524 -40.75 9.14 9.76
N SER A 525 -41.16 10.41 9.75
CA SER A 525 -42.55 10.81 9.95
C SER A 525 -43.50 10.20 8.91
N PHE A 526 -43.10 10.17 7.63
CA PHE A 526 -43.88 9.50 6.59
C PHE A 526 -43.98 7.99 6.80
N LEU A 527 -42.91 7.33 7.25
CA LEU A 527 -42.96 5.91 7.61
C LEU A 527 -43.90 5.62 8.79
N GLU A 528 -43.96 6.49 9.80
CA GLU A 528 -44.92 6.35 10.90
C GLU A 528 -46.35 6.57 10.45
N TRP A 529 -46.60 7.56 9.58
CA TRP A 529 -47.91 7.76 8.96
C TRP A 529 -48.35 6.55 8.11
N ILE A 530 -47.45 5.98 7.30
CA ILE A 530 -47.71 4.76 6.52
C ILE A 530 -48.02 3.56 7.44
N LYS A 531 -47.35 3.43 8.60
CA LYS A 531 -47.67 2.38 9.60
C LYS A 531 -49.07 2.52 10.20
N MET A 532 -49.70 3.70 10.12
CA MET A 532 -51.11 3.93 10.52
C MET A 532 -52.12 3.65 9.39
N LEU A 533 -51.71 3.69 8.12
CA LEU A 533 -52.59 3.49 6.94
C LEU A 533 -53.04 2.04 6.69
N LYS A 534 -52.78 1.11 7.64
CA LYS A 534 -53.05 -0.33 7.49
C LYS A 534 -54.44 -0.59 6.90
N VAL A 535 -54.48 -1.21 5.72
CA VAL A 535 -55.75 -1.61 5.10
C VAL A 535 -56.31 -2.84 5.80
N TYR A 536 -57.03 -2.61 6.89
CA TYR A 536 -57.85 -3.62 7.56
C TYR A 536 -58.86 -4.21 6.58
N LEU A 537 -58.76 -5.50 6.33
CA LEU A 537 -59.91 -6.27 5.85
C LEU A 537 -60.80 -6.54 7.07
N PRO A 538 -62.12 -6.66 6.89
CA PRO A 538 -62.92 -7.49 7.80
C PRO A 538 -62.31 -8.89 7.81
N GLU A 539 -61.99 -9.40 8.99
CA GLU A 539 -61.69 -10.83 9.15
C GLU A 539 -63.04 -11.58 9.06
N ASN A 540 -63.10 -12.60 8.19
CA ASN A 540 -64.33 -13.37 7.91
C ASN A 540 -64.60 -14.44 8.97
#